data_AF-M0LPR6-F1
#
_entry.id   AF-M0LPR6-F1
#
_cell.length_a   1.000
_cell.length_b   1.000
_cell.length_c   1.000
_cell.angle_alpha   90.00
_cell.angle_beta   90.00
_cell.angle_gamma   90.00
#
_symmetry.space_group_name_H-M   'P 1'
#
loop_
_entity.id
_entity.type
_entity.pdbx_description
1 polymer ?
#
loop_
_entity_poly.entity_id
_entity_poly.type
_entity_poly.pdbx_seq_one_letter_code
_entity_poly.pdbx_strand_id
1 'polypeptide(L)'
;MIDIRFSESELNRRRDHITAFIADRVDAAGADGAVLGLSGGIDSTLTAYLAVEALGPENVHGLVLPARVSGDENMSDAERVATDLEISYDVIEIEPIVDSLLSAYPDAEGDHVAVGNARARVRAVLNYLVANHENRLVLGTGNRSEAAVGYFTKYGDGAVDCHPIGNLYKAQVRQLARHVGVPEDLAAKTATAELWADQTDEEELGISYDTLDSILATHVDGPLSVAATARELEVDRETVEQVREMYERSEHKRSVPPAPESSN
;
A
#
# COMPACT_ATOMS: atom_id res chain seq x y z
N MET A 1 -7.56 18.84 14.03
CA MET A 1 -6.70 18.22 12.98
C MET A 1 -6.30 19.26 11.95
N ILE A 2 -5.07 19.20 11.43
CA ILE A 2 -4.62 20.10 10.37
C ILE A 2 -5.11 19.62 9.00
N ASP A 3 -5.38 20.55 8.10
CA ASP A 3 -5.74 20.18 6.72
C ASP A 3 -4.47 19.96 5.89
N ILE A 4 -4.14 18.70 5.65
CA ILE A 4 -3.00 18.27 4.82
C ILE A 4 -3.39 18.05 3.35
N ARG A 5 -4.64 18.36 2.97
CA ARG A 5 -5.15 18.13 1.62
C ARG A 5 -4.60 19.16 0.65
N PHE A 6 -4.51 18.74 -0.59
CA PHE A 6 -4.01 19.55 -1.68
C PHE A 6 -5.09 20.47 -2.26
N SER A 7 -4.70 21.64 -2.73
CA SER A 7 -5.49 22.41 -3.70
C SER A 7 -5.61 21.64 -5.02
N GLU A 8 -6.58 22.00 -5.86
CA GLU A 8 -6.75 21.41 -7.19
C GLU A 8 -5.47 21.52 -8.05
N SER A 9 -4.78 22.67 -7.97
CA SER A 9 -3.52 22.88 -8.68
C SER A 9 -2.41 21.95 -8.19
N GLU A 10 -2.41 21.61 -6.90
CA GLU A 10 -1.46 20.68 -6.31
C GLU A 10 -1.79 19.24 -6.68
N LEU A 11 -3.07 18.87 -6.72
CA LEU A 11 -3.52 17.56 -7.20
C LEU A 11 -3.06 17.30 -8.64
N ASN A 12 -3.25 18.26 -9.54
CA ASN A 12 -2.76 18.14 -10.91
C ASN A 12 -1.24 17.94 -10.96
N ARG A 13 -0.48 18.74 -10.21
CA ARG A 13 0.99 18.57 -10.14
C ARG A 13 1.41 17.22 -9.57
N ARG A 14 0.69 16.69 -8.57
CA ARG A 14 0.98 15.38 -7.99
C ARG A 14 0.67 14.25 -8.95
N ARG A 15 -0.49 14.31 -9.62
CA ARG A 15 -0.87 13.39 -10.69
C ARG A 15 0.22 13.33 -11.76
N ASP A 16 0.57 14.48 -12.36
CA ASP A 16 1.59 14.57 -13.41
C ASP A 16 2.95 14.04 -12.96
N HIS A 17 3.33 14.34 -11.71
CA HIS A 17 4.60 13.87 -11.16
C HIS A 17 4.63 12.36 -10.97
N ILE A 18 3.53 11.76 -10.50
CA ILE A 18 3.46 10.32 -10.25
C ILE A 18 3.38 9.55 -11.57
N THR A 19 2.60 10.02 -12.55
CA THR A 19 2.52 9.36 -13.86
C THR A 19 3.85 9.42 -14.60
N ALA A 20 4.55 10.56 -14.57
CA ALA A 20 5.91 10.68 -15.09
C ALA A 20 6.89 9.75 -14.35
N PHE A 21 6.79 9.66 -13.02
CA PHE A 21 7.62 8.74 -12.24
C PHE A 21 7.41 7.28 -12.66
N ILE A 22 6.16 6.83 -12.86
CA ILE A 22 5.87 5.46 -13.30
C ILE A 22 6.50 5.19 -14.67
N ALA A 23 6.27 6.07 -15.65
CA ALA A 23 6.84 5.94 -16.99
C ALA A 23 8.38 5.88 -16.97
N ASP A 24 9.01 6.81 -16.24
CA ASP A 24 10.47 6.87 -16.09
C ASP A 24 11.04 5.59 -15.45
N ARG A 25 10.33 4.95 -14.51
CA ARG A 25 10.80 3.70 -13.88
C ARG A 25 10.77 2.54 -14.87
N VAL A 26 9.67 2.39 -15.61
CA VAL A 26 9.52 1.35 -16.63
C VAL A 26 10.58 1.52 -17.72
N ASP A 27 10.73 2.73 -18.25
CA ASP A 27 11.72 3.06 -19.29
C ASP A 27 13.16 2.81 -18.82
N ALA A 28 13.51 3.27 -17.60
CA ALA A 28 14.86 3.10 -17.06
C ALA A 28 15.21 1.63 -16.80
N ALA A 29 14.22 0.79 -16.53
CA ALA A 29 14.40 -0.66 -16.37
C ALA A 29 14.46 -1.41 -17.71
N GLY A 30 14.03 -0.78 -18.82
CA GLY A 30 13.82 -1.47 -20.09
C GLY A 30 12.70 -2.53 -20.02
N ALA A 31 11.71 -2.28 -19.16
CA ALA A 31 10.56 -3.16 -18.96
C ALA A 31 9.45 -2.84 -19.98
N ASP A 32 8.61 -3.83 -20.29
CA ASP A 32 7.50 -3.72 -21.24
C ASP A 32 6.20 -3.23 -20.57
N GLY A 33 6.24 -2.86 -19.29
CA GLY A 33 5.07 -2.38 -18.55
C GLY A 33 5.14 -2.68 -17.05
N ALA A 34 3.97 -2.82 -16.43
CA ALA A 34 3.79 -2.97 -15.00
C ALA A 34 2.82 -4.10 -14.62
N VAL A 35 3.12 -4.77 -13.51
CA VAL A 35 2.23 -5.69 -12.79
C VAL A 35 1.88 -5.05 -11.44
N LEU A 36 0.63 -5.16 -11.00
CA LEU A 36 0.22 -4.77 -9.65
C LEU A 36 -0.82 -5.72 -9.06
N GLY A 37 -0.76 -5.89 -7.74
CA GLY A 37 -1.82 -6.59 -7.01
C GLY A 37 -3.06 -5.70 -6.86
N LEU A 38 -4.22 -6.20 -7.29
CA LEU A 38 -5.52 -5.55 -7.10
C LEU A 38 -6.26 -6.21 -5.93
N SER A 39 -6.40 -5.48 -4.82
CA SER A 39 -7.15 -5.95 -3.65
C SER A 39 -8.58 -5.42 -3.58
N GLY A 40 -8.96 -4.49 -4.47
CA GLY A 40 -10.24 -3.77 -4.36
C GLY A 40 -10.23 -2.68 -3.27
N GLY A 41 -9.07 -2.41 -2.67
CA GLY A 41 -8.82 -1.29 -1.77
C GLY A 41 -8.45 -0.01 -2.52
N ILE A 42 -8.52 1.12 -1.82
CA ILE A 42 -8.30 2.44 -2.44
C ILE A 42 -6.86 2.64 -2.95
N ASP A 43 -5.85 2.10 -2.24
CA ASP A 43 -4.46 2.34 -2.61
C ASP A 43 -4.07 1.61 -3.90
N SER A 44 -4.49 0.34 -4.04
CA SER A 44 -4.32 -0.41 -5.30
C SER A 44 -5.13 0.20 -6.44
N THR A 45 -6.35 0.65 -6.15
CA THR A 45 -7.21 1.30 -7.15
C THR A 45 -6.59 2.59 -7.68
N LEU A 46 -6.14 3.50 -6.81
CA LEU A 46 -5.45 4.71 -7.24
C LEU A 46 -4.19 4.39 -8.05
N THR A 47 -3.39 3.42 -7.59
CA THR A 47 -2.18 3.00 -8.29
C THR A 47 -2.49 2.49 -9.70
N ALA A 48 -3.57 1.71 -9.86
CA ALA A 48 -4.03 1.22 -11.16
C ALA A 48 -4.40 2.37 -12.12
N TYR A 49 -5.20 3.34 -11.65
CA TYR A 49 -5.60 4.50 -12.44
C TYR A 49 -4.38 5.31 -12.92
N LEU A 50 -3.43 5.57 -12.02
CA LEU A 50 -2.21 6.31 -12.35
C LEU A 50 -1.28 5.51 -13.28
N ALA A 51 -1.21 4.19 -13.14
CA ALA A 51 -0.41 3.33 -14.01
C ALA A 51 -0.98 3.29 -15.44
N VAL A 52 -2.30 3.17 -15.58
CA VAL A 52 -2.98 3.19 -16.88
C VAL A 52 -2.80 4.53 -17.57
N GLU A 53 -2.91 5.63 -16.83
CA GLU A 53 -2.63 6.96 -17.39
C GLU A 53 -1.17 7.10 -17.84
N ALA A 54 -0.22 6.54 -17.10
CA ALA A 54 1.20 6.65 -17.40
C ALA A 54 1.64 5.76 -18.58
N LEU A 55 1.09 4.54 -18.69
CA LEU A 55 1.63 3.49 -19.56
C LEU A 55 0.67 3.05 -20.66
N GLY A 56 -0.62 3.40 -20.56
CA GLY A 56 -1.69 2.79 -21.37
C GLY A 56 -2.17 1.45 -20.78
N PRO A 57 -3.45 1.10 -20.97
CA PRO A 57 -4.04 -0.09 -20.38
C PRO A 57 -3.40 -1.40 -20.85
N GLU A 58 -2.88 -1.46 -22.07
CA GLU A 58 -2.21 -2.64 -22.65
C GLU A 58 -0.88 -3.00 -21.93
N ASN A 59 -0.29 -2.04 -21.22
CA ASN A 59 0.99 -2.19 -20.54
C ASN A 59 0.83 -2.37 -19.02
N VAL A 60 -0.39 -2.57 -18.54
CA VAL A 60 -0.70 -2.80 -17.12
C VAL A 60 -1.39 -4.14 -16.94
N HIS A 61 -0.89 -4.95 -16.01
CA HIS A 61 -1.48 -6.24 -15.63
C HIS A 61 -1.89 -6.26 -14.16
N GLY A 62 -3.17 -6.50 -13.91
CA GLY A 62 -3.69 -6.69 -12.55
C GLY A 62 -3.61 -8.14 -12.11
N LEU A 63 -3.23 -8.39 -10.86
CA LEU A 63 -3.37 -9.71 -10.22
C LEU A 63 -4.36 -9.62 -9.06
N VAL A 64 -5.46 -10.35 -9.14
CA VAL A 64 -6.42 -10.52 -8.05
C VAL A 64 -6.04 -11.81 -7.31
N LEU A 65 -5.59 -11.67 -6.07
CA LEU A 65 -4.92 -12.76 -5.32
C LEU A 65 -5.68 -13.12 -4.04
N PRO A 66 -6.88 -13.70 -4.15
CA PRO A 66 -7.76 -13.92 -3.01
C PRO A 66 -7.26 -15.04 -2.10
N ALA A 67 -7.52 -14.87 -0.80
CA ALA A 67 -7.39 -15.90 0.22
C ALA A 67 -8.78 -16.32 0.71
N ARG A 68 -8.88 -17.40 1.50
CA ARG A 68 -10.16 -17.82 2.12
C ARG A 68 -10.82 -16.73 2.98
N VAL A 69 -10.04 -15.76 3.44
CA VAL A 69 -10.46 -14.64 4.30
C VAL A 69 -10.82 -13.37 3.51
N SER A 70 -10.59 -13.35 2.20
CA SER A 70 -10.93 -12.22 1.34
C SER A 70 -12.45 -12.17 1.15
N GLY A 71 -13.03 -10.96 1.23
CA GLY A 71 -14.48 -10.78 1.04
C GLY A 71 -14.89 -10.86 -0.44
N ASP A 72 -16.05 -11.47 -0.72
CA ASP A 72 -16.60 -11.56 -2.08
C ASP A 72 -16.76 -10.17 -2.74
N GLU A 73 -17.12 -9.16 -1.95
CA GLU A 73 -17.24 -7.76 -2.42
C GLU A 73 -15.89 -7.17 -2.85
N ASN A 74 -14.80 -7.46 -2.13
CA ASN A 74 -13.46 -6.96 -2.45
C ASN A 74 -12.90 -7.59 -3.73
N MET A 75 -13.14 -8.89 -3.92
CA MET A 75 -12.81 -9.57 -5.17
C MET A 75 -13.59 -8.97 -6.34
N SER A 76 -14.91 -8.80 -6.17
CA SER A 76 -15.75 -8.16 -7.18
C SER A 76 -15.27 -6.74 -7.53
N ASP A 77 -14.84 -5.95 -6.54
CA ASP A 77 -14.32 -4.60 -6.77
C ASP A 77 -12.96 -4.59 -7.47
N ALA A 78 -12.06 -5.52 -7.15
CA ALA A 78 -10.76 -5.65 -7.81
C ALA A 78 -10.93 -5.97 -9.31
N GLU A 79 -11.80 -6.92 -9.64
CA GLU A 79 -12.14 -7.27 -11.03
C GLU A 79 -12.87 -6.12 -11.74
N ARG A 80 -13.75 -5.41 -11.02
CA ARG A 80 -14.44 -4.23 -11.54
C ARG A 80 -13.46 -3.14 -11.93
N VAL A 81 -12.47 -2.83 -11.07
CA VAL A 81 -11.42 -1.87 -11.38
C VAL A 81 -10.63 -2.28 -12.62
N ALA A 82 -10.25 -3.55 -12.74
CA ALA A 82 -9.53 -4.04 -13.92
C ALA A 82 -10.37 -3.89 -15.20
N THR A 83 -11.66 -4.20 -15.11
CA THR A 83 -12.61 -4.09 -16.22
C THR A 83 -12.84 -2.64 -16.64
N ASP A 84 -13.09 -1.75 -15.67
CA ASP A 84 -13.34 -0.32 -15.90
C ASP A 84 -12.13 0.38 -16.55
N LEU A 85 -10.92 -0.09 -16.23
CA LEU A 85 -9.66 0.41 -16.78
C LEU A 85 -9.19 -0.30 -18.05
N GLU A 86 -9.91 -1.33 -18.51
CA GLU A 86 -9.58 -2.13 -19.69
C GLU A 86 -8.19 -2.78 -19.65
N ILE A 87 -7.70 -3.13 -18.45
CA ILE A 87 -6.39 -3.79 -18.26
C ILE A 87 -6.52 -5.32 -18.27
N SER A 88 -5.45 -6.03 -18.64
CA SER A 88 -5.41 -7.48 -18.47
C SER A 88 -5.35 -7.83 -16.98
N TYR A 89 -6.02 -8.91 -16.57
CA TYR A 89 -5.91 -9.39 -15.21
C TYR A 89 -6.06 -10.92 -15.10
N ASP A 90 -5.46 -11.48 -14.06
CA ASP A 90 -5.64 -12.87 -13.65
C ASP A 90 -6.14 -12.96 -12.21
N VAL A 91 -6.95 -13.98 -11.95
CA VAL A 91 -7.38 -14.36 -10.59
C VAL A 91 -6.66 -15.62 -10.17
N ILE A 92 -5.85 -15.56 -9.11
CA ILE A 92 -5.05 -16.69 -8.63
C ILE A 92 -5.28 -16.88 -7.13
N GLU A 93 -5.95 -17.96 -6.74
CA GLU A 93 -6.16 -18.31 -5.34
C GLU A 93 -4.82 -18.63 -4.65
N ILE A 94 -4.53 -17.94 -3.55
CA ILE A 94 -3.26 -18.11 -2.84
C ILE A 94 -3.29 -19.19 -1.76
N GLU A 95 -4.47 -19.59 -1.30
CA GLU A 95 -4.61 -20.50 -0.16
C GLU A 95 -3.93 -21.87 -0.39
N PRO A 96 -3.98 -22.51 -1.58
CA PRO A 96 -3.26 -23.78 -1.79
C PRO A 96 -1.74 -23.68 -1.55
N ILE A 97 -1.14 -22.52 -1.82
CA ILE A 97 0.28 -22.26 -1.57
C ILE A 97 0.52 -22.05 -0.07
N VAL A 98 -0.38 -21.31 0.59
CA VAL A 98 -0.32 -21.08 2.04
C VAL A 98 -0.49 -22.39 2.81
N ASP A 99 -1.46 -23.24 2.43
CA ASP A 99 -1.68 -24.58 2.99
C ASP A 99 -0.42 -25.46 2.86
N SER A 100 0.33 -25.31 1.76
CA SER A 100 1.61 -26.00 1.56
C SER A 100 2.70 -25.51 2.53
N LEU A 101 2.74 -24.21 2.82
CA LEU A 101 3.66 -23.65 3.84
C LEU A 101 3.31 -24.15 5.25
N LEU A 102 2.02 -24.16 5.59
CA LEU A 102 1.55 -24.66 6.89
C LEU A 102 1.77 -26.16 7.05
N SER A 103 1.63 -26.93 5.97
CA SER A 103 1.97 -28.36 5.98
C SER A 103 3.46 -28.60 6.23
N ALA A 104 4.33 -27.71 5.73
CA ALA A 104 5.78 -27.80 5.94
C ALA A 104 6.20 -27.34 7.35
N TYR A 105 5.45 -26.42 7.97
CA TYR A 105 5.68 -25.94 9.33
C TYR A 105 4.36 -25.83 10.13
N PRO A 106 3.82 -26.95 10.63
CA PRO A 106 2.50 -26.99 11.27
C PRO A 106 2.39 -26.17 12.56
N ASP A 107 3.52 -25.90 13.24
CA ASP A 107 3.54 -25.14 14.50
C ASP A 107 3.07 -23.68 14.34
N ALA A 108 3.02 -23.15 13.11
CA ALA A 108 2.48 -21.82 12.83
C ALA A 108 0.94 -21.83 12.64
N GLU A 109 0.30 -22.99 12.57
CA GLU A 109 -1.15 -23.09 12.41
C GLU A 109 -1.86 -22.44 13.61
N GLY A 110 -2.78 -21.50 13.34
CA GLY A 110 -3.50 -20.74 14.37
C GLY A 110 -2.84 -19.42 14.78
N ASP A 111 -1.58 -19.16 14.41
CA ASP A 111 -0.97 -17.84 14.54
C ASP A 111 -1.42 -16.93 13.38
N HIS A 112 -2.51 -16.20 13.61
CA HIS A 112 -3.12 -15.34 12.60
C HIS A 112 -2.15 -14.28 12.03
N VAL A 113 -1.22 -13.77 12.85
CA VAL A 113 -0.22 -12.78 12.39
C VAL A 113 0.82 -13.46 11.50
N ALA A 114 1.35 -14.61 11.90
CA ALA A 114 2.33 -15.34 11.09
C ALA A 114 1.72 -15.80 9.76
N VAL A 115 0.51 -16.36 9.79
CA VAL A 115 -0.21 -16.84 8.61
C VAL A 115 -0.61 -15.67 7.69
N GLY A 116 -1.09 -14.55 8.24
CA GLY A 116 -1.40 -13.33 7.48
C GLY A 116 -0.17 -12.78 6.74
N ASN A 117 0.98 -12.70 7.43
CA ASN A 117 2.24 -12.32 6.79
C ASN A 117 2.67 -13.32 5.70
N ALA A 118 2.40 -14.62 5.87
CA ALA A 118 2.68 -15.61 4.83
C ALA A 118 1.80 -15.39 3.58
N ARG A 119 0.51 -15.06 3.75
CA ARG A 119 -0.38 -14.68 2.64
C ARG A 119 0.18 -13.49 1.86
N ALA A 120 0.55 -12.41 2.56
CA ALA A 120 1.12 -11.23 1.91
C ALA A 120 2.43 -11.54 1.14
N ARG A 121 3.28 -12.42 1.66
CA ARG A 121 4.51 -12.88 0.98
C ARG A 121 4.24 -13.77 -0.22
N VAL A 122 3.23 -14.64 -0.16
CA VAL A 122 2.81 -15.44 -1.32
C VAL A 122 2.31 -14.53 -2.45
N ARG A 123 1.55 -13.48 -2.12
CA ARG A 123 1.13 -12.48 -3.12
C ARG A 123 2.32 -11.79 -3.78
N ALA A 124 3.32 -11.40 -2.99
CA ALA A 124 4.56 -10.81 -3.51
C ALA A 124 5.31 -11.75 -4.46
N VAL A 125 5.41 -13.04 -4.11
CA VAL A 125 6.03 -14.07 -4.96
C VAL A 125 5.29 -14.19 -6.29
N LEU A 126 3.95 -14.19 -6.28
CA LEU A 126 3.16 -14.28 -7.51
C LEU A 126 3.27 -13.02 -8.38
N ASN A 127 3.25 -11.82 -7.78
CA ASN A 127 3.49 -10.56 -8.49
C ASN A 127 4.83 -10.61 -9.24
N TYR A 128 5.92 -10.98 -8.56
CA TYR A 128 7.22 -11.08 -9.19
C TYR A 128 7.34 -12.25 -10.18
N LEU A 129 6.64 -13.36 -9.95
CA LEU A 129 6.62 -14.47 -10.89
C LEU A 129 6.07 -14.02 -12.26
N VAL A 130 4.94 -13.32 -12.26
CA VAL A 130 4.31 -12.78 -13.47
C VAL A 130 5.16 -11.66 -14.06
N ALA A 131 5.61 -10.71 -13.25
CA ALA A 131 6.44 -9.60 -13.72
C ALA A 131 7.72 -10.06 -14.41
N ASN A 132 8.42 -11.06 -13.85
CA ASN A 132 9.60 -11.64 -14.47
C ASN A 132 9.30 -12.41 -15.76
N HIS A 133 8.13 -13.07 -15.83
CA HIS A 133 7.71 -13.79 -17.03
C HIS A 133 7.40 -12.84 -18.19
N GLU A 134 6.80 -11.69 -17.88
CA GLU A 134 6.30 -10.72 -18.84
C GLU A 134 7.27 -9.55 -19.09
N ASN A 135 8.46 -9.55 -18.47
CA ASN A 135 9.42 -8.44 -18.51
C ASN A 135 8.81 -7.10 -18.03
N ARG A 136 8.10 -7.12 -16.91
CA ARG A 136 7.40 -5.97 -16.32
C ARG A 136 7.96 -5.63 -14.93
N LEU A 137 7.66 -4.43 -14.42
CA LEU A 137 7.96 -4.04 -13.04
C LEU A 137 6.77 -4.30 -12.11
N VAL A 138 7.03 -4.63 -10.85
CA VAL A 138 6.00 -4.69 -9.81
C VAL A 138 5.80 -3.30 -9.19
N LEU A 139 4.61 -2.72 -9.38
CA LEU A 139 4.22 -1.47 -8.73
C LEU A 139 3.59 -1.75 -7.36
N GLY A 140 4.09 -1.08 -6.33
CA GLY A 140 3.52 -1.18 -4.98
C GLY A 140 2.49 -0.12 -4.66
N THR A 141 1.59 -0.50 -3.76
CA THR A 141 0.42 0.30 -3.40
C THR A 141 0.54 0.89 -1.99
N GLY A 142 1.67 0.67 -1.30
CA GLY A 142 1.89 1.23 0.04
C GLY A 142 1.93 2.76 0.03
N ASN A 143 1.21 3.39 0.97
CA ASN A 143 1.18 4.83 1.17
C ASN A 143 2.11 5.30 2.31
N ARG A 144 2.29 6.62 2.45
CA ARG A 144 3.19 7.22 3.46
C ARG A 144 2.78 6.85 4.88
N SER A 145 1.47 6.82 5.15
CA SER A 145 0.92 6.57 6.48
C SER A 145 1.27 5.18 6.97
N GLU A 146 0.96 4.15 6.18
CA GLU A 146 1.28 2.75 6.44
C GLU A 146 2.79 2.54 6.57
N ALA A 147 3.56 3.08 5.62
CA ALA A 147 5.02 2.96 5.63
C ALA A 147 5.64 3.58 6.89
N ALA A 148 5.13 4.75 7.32
CA ALA A 148 5.63 5.47 8.49
C ALA A 148 5.52 4.62 9.76
N VAL A 149 4.37 4.00 10.01
CA VAL A 149 4.15 3.20 11.22
C VAL A 149 4.48 1.72 11.04
N GLY A 150 4.91 1.31 9.84
CA GLY A 150 5.25 -0.08 9.54
C GLY A 150 4.05 -1.00 9.46
N TYR A 151 2.88 -0.47 9.12
CA TYR A 151 1.64 -1.22 8.95
C TYR A 151 1.61 -1.88 7.56
N PHE A 152 2.56 -2.79 7.37
CA PHE A 152 2.72 -3.61 6.18
C PHE A 152 3.58 -4.85 6.50
N THR A 153 3.50 -5.87 5.65
CA THR A 153 4.33 -7.05 5.78
C THR A 153 5.70 -6.80 5.14
N LYS A 154 6.77 -6.88 5.93
CA LYS A 154 8.13 -6.83 5.39
C LYS A 154 8.35 -8.01 4.44
N TYR A 155 8.76 -7.70 3.22
CA TYR A 155 8.87 -8.61 2.07
C TYR A 155 7.55 -9.26 1.61
N GLY A 156 6.42 -8.68 2.00
CA GLY A 156 5.09 -9.04 1.49
C GLY A 156 4.58 -7.96 0.55
N ASP A 157 3.50 -7.29 0.92
CA ASP A 157 2.89 -6.19 0.14
C ASP A 157 3.85 -5.01 -0.13
N GLY A 158 4.90 -4.84 0.67
CA GLY A 158 6.00 -3.89 0.41
C GLY A 158 7.16 -4.41 -0.45
N ALA A 159 7.15 -5.67 -0.90
CA ALA A 159 8.18 -6.18 -1.82
C ALA A 159 7.81 -5.86 -3.27
N VAL A 160 8.34 -4.74 -3.76
CA VAL A 160 8.02 -4.15 -5.07
C VAL A 160 9.22 -3.39 -5.63
N ASP A 161 9.16 -3.02 -6.91
CA ASP A 161 10.24 -2.26 -7.56
C ASP A 161 10.15 -0.76 -7.29
N CYS A 162 8.93 -0.23 -7.11
CA CYS A 162 8.70 1.14 -6.68
C CYS A 162 7.33 1.34 -6.03
N HIS A 163 7.16 2.46 -5.31
CA HIS A 163 5.90 2.87 -4.66
C HIS A 163 5.42 4.21 -5.25
N PRO A 164 4.60 4.22 -6.31
CA PRO A 164 4.14 5.45 -6.94
C PRO A 164 3.44 6.43 -5.99
N ILE A 165 2.73 5.91 -4.98
CA ILE A 165 1.99 6.70 -3.99
C ILE A 165 2.63 6.72 -2.59
N GLY A 166 3.87 6.23 -2.46
CA GLY A 166 4.56 6.08 -1.17
C GLY A 166 4.84 7.41 -0.43
N ASN A 167 4.68 8.54 -1.11
CA ASN A 167 4.82 9.88 -0.53
C ASN A 167 3.48 10.56 -0.19
N LEU A 168 2.35 9.88 -0.37
CA LEU A 168 1.02 10.41 -0.06
C LEU A 168 0.50 9.81 1.24
N TYR A 169 -0.04 10.64 2.12
CA TYR A 169 -0.80 10.16 3.28
C TYR A 169 -2.15 9.55 2.87
N LYS A 170 -2.77 8.72 3.70
CA LYS A 170 -4.04 8.05 3.39
C LYS A 170 -5.15 9.03 3.00
N ALA A 171 -5.25 10.17 3.70
CA ALA A 171 -6.19 11.22 3.35
C ALA A 171 -5.95 11.80 1.94
N GLN A 172 -4.67 11.95 1.55
CA GLN A 172 -4.27 12.44 0.23
C GLN A 172 -4.47 11.39 -0.86
N VAL A 173 -4.29 10.09 -0.56
CA VAL A 173 -4.62 8.98 -1.47
C VAL A 173 -6.11 9.03 -1.82
N ARG A 174 -6.99 9.09 -0.81
CA ARG A 174 -8.45 9.22 -1.01
C ARG A 174 -8.81 10.49 -1.78
N GLN A 175 -8.08 11.58 -1.58
CA GLN A 175 -8.30 12.83 -2.30
C GLN A 175 -7.90 12.70 -3.78
N LEU A 176 -6.71 12.16 -4.06
CA LEU A 176 -6.21 12.01 -5.43
C LEU A 176 -7.01 10.98 -6.22
N ALA A 177 -7.49 9.91 -5.57
CA ALA A 177 -8.38 8.94 -6.20
C ALA A 177 -9.65 9.58 -6.78
N ARG A 178 -10.33 10.42 -5.98
CA ARG A 178 -11.49 11.18 -6.48
C ARG A 178 -11.11 12.11 -7.63
N HIS A 179 -9.95 12.76 -7.53
CA HIS A 179 -9.46 13.69 -8.55
C HIS A 179 -9.18 13.02 -9.90
N VAL A 180 -8.70 11.77 -9.90
CA VAL A 180 -8.43 11.00 -11.13
C VAL A 180 -9.65 10.21 -11.63
N GLY A 181 -10.81 10.39 -10.99
CA GLY A 181 -12.08 9.81 -11.45
C GLY A 181 -12.41 8.42 -10.90
N VAL A 182 -11.74 7.97 -9.83
CA VAL A 182 -12.13 6.73 -9.14
C VAL A 182 -13.57 6.88 -8.61
N PRO A 183 -14.46 5.89 -8.84
CA PRO A 183 -15.82 5.88 -8.31
C PRO A 183 -15.89 6.13 -6.80
N GLU A 184 -16.86 6.92 -6.34
CA GLU A 184 -16.93 7.36 -4.93
C GLU A 184 -17.10 6.18 -3.96
N ASP A 185 -17.77 5.11 -4.35
CA ASP A 185 -17.93 3.91 -3.53
C ASP A 185 -16.59 3.20 -3.27
N LEU A 186 -15.67 3.20 -4.25
CA LEU A 186 -14.29 2.72 -4.06
C LEU A 186 -13.44 3.73 -3.28
N ALA A 187 -13.60 5.03 -3.57
CA ALA A 187 -12.82 6.09 -2.93
C ALA A 187 -13.16 6.32 -1.46
N ALA A 188 -14.40 6.03 -1.05
CA ALA A 188 -14.88 6.15 0.32
C ALA A 188 -14.78 4.85 1.12
N LYS A 189 -14.33 3.75 0.51
CA LYS A 189 -14.27 2.44 1.13
C LYS A 189 -13.40 2.44 2.39
N THR A 190 -13.85 1.72 3.41
CA THR A 190 -13.09 1.50 4.65
C THR A 190 -11.80 0.76 4.34
N ALA A 191 -10.68 1.22 4.92
CA ALA A 191 -9.38 0.62 4.69
C ALA A 191 -9.23 -0.68 5.50
N THR A 192 -8.77 -1.73 4.84
CA THR A 192 -8.55 -3.07 5.41
C THR A 192 -7.40 -3.76 4.68
N ALA A 193 -6.57 -4.51 5.42
CA ALA A 193 -5.50 -5.33 4.87
C ALA A 193 -5.92 -6.77 4.46
N GLU A 194 -7.15 -7.20 4.80
CA GLU A 194 -7.73 -8.53 4.50
C GLU A 194 -6.79 -9.73 4.76
N LEU A 195 -6.06 -9.71 5.87
CA LEU A 195 -5.17 -10.79 6.29
C LEU A 195 -5.91 -11.85 7.14
N TRP A 196 -7.01 -11.46 7.77
CA TRP A 196 -7.96 -12.29 8.51
C TRP A 196 -9.35 -11.63 8.59
N ALA A 197 -10.35 -12.37 9.06
CA ALA A 197 -11.75 -11.93 9.10
C ALA A 197 -11.96 -10.68 9.98
N ASP A 198 -12.86 -9.80 9.54
CA ASP A 198 -13.32 -8.58 10.23
C ASP A 198 -12.20 -7.55 10.55
N GLN A 199 -11.07 -7.60 9.84
CA GLN A 199 -9.96 -6.68 10.05
C GLN A 199 -10.26 -5.26 9.51
N THR A 200 -10.06 -4.24 10.33
CA THR A 200 -9.97 -2.84 9.87
C THR A 200 -8.68 -2.17 10.36
N ASP A 201 -8.11 -1.32 9.51
CA ASP A 201 -6.80 -0.72 9.78
C ASP A 201 -6.83 0.18 11.03
N GLU A 202 -7.89 0.97 11.19
CA GLU A 202 -8.01 1.92 12.31
C GLU A 202 -8.21 1.22 13.66
N GLU A 203 -8.87 0.06 13.68
CA GLU A 203 -9.00 -0.75 14.90
C GLU A 203 -7.67 -1.38 15.32
N GLU A 204 -6.88 -1.88 14.36
CA GLU A 204 -5.56 -2.43 14.64
C GLU A 204 -4.54 -1.35 15.05
N LEU A 205 -4.57 -0.21 14.39
CA LEU A 205 -3.71 0.93 14.72
C LEU A 205 -4.16 1.61 16.02
N GLY A 206 -5.43 1.44 16.42
CA GLY A 206 -6.03 2.11 17.57
C GLY A 206 -6.13 3.63 17.40
N ILE A 207 -6.06 4.12 16.17
CA ILE A 207 -6.06 5.54 15.81
C ILE A 207 -6.62 5.71 14.40
N SER A 208 -7.39 6.79 14.19
CA SER A 208 -7.91 7.11 12.85
C SER A 208 -6.80 7.63 11.93
N TYR A 209 -6.96 7.41 10.62
CA TYR A 209 -6.02 7.93 9.63
C TYR A 209 -5.92 9.45 9.64
N ASP A 210 -7.01 10.17 9.87
CA ASP A 210 -6.98 11.64 9.98
C ASP A 210 -6.06 12.11 11.12
N THR A 211 -6.11 11.39 12.25
CA THR A 211 -5.27 11.68 13.42
C THR A 211 -3.82 11.27 13.18
N LEU A 212 -3.62 10.06 12.67
CA LEU A 212 -2.31 9.52 12.33
C LEU A 212 -1.59 10.43 11.31
N ASP A 213 -2.23 10.75 10.19
CA ASP A 213 -1.66 11.55 9.11
C ASP A 213 -1.25 12.94 9.60
N SER A 214 -2.08 13.57 10.43
CA SER A 214 -1.76 14.88 11.02
C SER A 214 -0.56 14.82 11.97
N ILE A 215 -0.45 13.77 12.79
CA ILE A 215 0.69 13.58 13.68
C ILE A 215 1.95 13.31 12.86
N LEU A 216 1.88 12.43 11.86
CA LEU A 216 3.01 12.16 10.97
C LEU A 216 3.49 13.45 10.27
N ALA A 217 2.57 14.23 9.69
CA ALA A 217 2.89 15.46 8.96
C ALA A 217 3.50 16.57 9.84
N THR A 218 3.09 16.66 11.11
CA THR A 218 3.54 17.75 12.01
C THR A 218 4.73 17.37 12.87
N HIS A 219 4.82 16.11 13.30
CA HIS A 219 5.81 15.62 14.26
C HIS A 219 6.93 14.80 13.63
N VAL A 220 6.60 13.86 12.73
CA VAL A 220 7.58 12.95 12.13
C VAL A 220 8.27 13.60 10.94
N ASP A 221 7.47 14.11 10.00
CA ASP A 221 7.94 14.81 8.80
C ASP A 221 8.06 16.33 9.04
N GLY A 222 7.34 16.83 10.05
CA GLY A 222 7.35 18.24 10.47
C GLY A 222 8.30 18.51 11.65
N PRO A 223 8.47 19.79 12.02
CA PRO A 223 9.46 20.18 13.02
C PRO A 223 8.94 20.17 14.47
N LEU A 224 7.66 19.87 14.68
CA LEU A 224 7.04 20.05 16.00
C LEU A 224 7.51 18.97 16.97
N SER A 225 7.79 19.37 18.21
CA SER A 225 7.99 18.42 19.30
C SER A 225 6.67 17.78 19.73
N VAL A 226 6.72 16.64 20.42
CA VAL A 226 5.54 15.95 20.99
C VAL A 226 4.58 16.93 21.68
N ALA A 227 5.10 17.80 22.54
CA ALA A 227 4.29 18.75 23.30
C ALA A 227 3.71 19.88 22.42
N ALA A 228 4.38 20.26 21.35
CA ALA A 228 3.85 21.24 20.40
C ALA A 228 2.77 20.62 19.51
N THR A 229 3.01 19.41 18.98
CA THR A 229 2.04 18.64 18.19
C THR A 229 0.76 18.38 18.96
N ALA A 230 0.85 17.91 20.21
CA ALA A 230 -0.32 17.65 21.05
C ALA A 230 -1.19 18.91 21.23
N ARG A 231 -0.56 20.07 21.46
CA ARG A 231 -1.27 21.35 21.57
C ARG A 231 -1.89 21.80 20.24
N GLU A 232 -1.14 21.67 19.14
CA GLU A 232 -1.57 22.12 17.81
C GLU A 232 -2.75 21.29 17.28
N LEU A 233 -2.71 19.97 17.50
CA LEU A 233 -3.74 19.05 17.01
C LEU A 233 -4.90 18.85 17.99
N GLU A 234 -4.79 19.40 19.20
CA GLU A 234 -5.75 19.22 20.30
C GLU A 234 -5.94 17.73 20.68
N VAL A 235 -4.82 17.00 20.75
CA VAL A 235 -4.77 15.57 21.12
C VAL A 235 -3.90 15.34 22.36
N ASP A 236 -4.04 14.19 23.00
CA ASP A 236 -3.21 13.82 24.13
C ASP A 236 -1.76 13.59 23.72
N ARG A 237 -0.83 13.96 24.61
CA ARG A 237 0.61 13.71 24.41
C ARG A 237 0.93 12.23 24.22
N GLU A 238 0.20 11.36 24.92
CA GLU A 238 0.35 9.91 24.82
C GLU A 238 0.05 9.40 23.41
N THR A 239 -0.97 9.95 22.74
CA THR A 239 -1.29 9.60 21.34
C THR A 239 -0.13 9.96 20.40
N VAL A 240 0.49 11.12 20.59
CA VAL A 240 1.65 11.54 19.78
C VAL A 240 2.86 10.65 20.06
N GLU A 241 3.09 10.30 21.33
CA GLU A 241 4.16 9.39 21.75
C GLU A 241 3.94 7.97 21.19
N GLN A 242 2.70 7.46 21.16
CA GLN A 242 2.32 6.18 20.55
C GLN A 242 2.67 6.15 19.06
N VAL A 243 2.29 7.17 18.29
CA VAL A 243 2.61 7.24 16.85
C VAL A 243 4.12 7.33 16.63
N ARG A 244 4.83 8.10 17.45
CA ARG A 244 6.30 8.17 17.41
C ARG A 244 6.92 6.81 17.70
N GLU A 245 6.43 6.07 18.68
CA GLU A 245 6.94 4.74 19.01
C GLU A 245 6.68 3.74 17.88
N MET A 246 5.49 3.78 17.27
CA MET A 246 5.18 2.98 16.07
C MET A 246 6.15 3.28 14.93
N TYR A 247 6.45 4.57 14.70
CA TYR A 247 7.44 5.00 13.72
C TYR A 247 8.82 4.44 14.06
N GLU A 248 9.35 4.68 15.26
CA GLU A 248 10.69 4.25 15.66
C GLU A 248 10.86 2.72 15.60
N ARG A 249 9.88 1.96 16.11
CA ARG A 249 9.94 0.48 16.13
C ARG A 249 9.90 -0.16 14.76
N SER A 250 9.30 0.51 13.78
CA SER A 250 9.16 0.00 12.42
C SER A 250 10.30 0.41 11.48
N GLU A 251 11.34 1.09 11.97
CA GLU A 251 12.49 1.53 11.18
C GLU A 251 13.11 0.40 10.35
N HIS A 252 13.20 -0.80 10.92
CA HIS A 252 13.75 -1.98 10.27
C HIS A 252 12.97 -2.45 9.03
N LYS A 253 11.78 -1.88 8.75
CA LYS A 253 10.97 -2.18 7.56
C LYS A 253 11.17 -1.17 6.43
N ARG A 254 11.72 0.02 6.72
CA ARG A 254 11.85 1.14 5.75
C ARG A 254 13.22 1.27 5.10
N SER A 255 14.15 0.41 5.48
CA SER A 255 15.54 0.44 5.00
C SER A 255 15.93 -0.91 4.44
N VAL A 256 16.87 -0.90 3.48
CA VAL A 256 17.58 -2.12 3.09
C VAL A 256 18.25 -2.73 4.34
N PRO A 257 18.36 -4.08 4.44
CA PRO A 257 19.04 -4.71 5.56
C PRO A 257 20.42 -4.09 5.80
N PRO A 258 20.75 -3.68 7.05
CA PRO A 258 22.04 -3.07 7.32
C PRO A 258 23.17 -4.06 7.07
N ALA A 259 24.25 -3.58 6.45
CA ALA A 259 25.50 -4.30 6.31
C ALA A 259 26.57 -3.61 7.19
N PRO A 260 27.55 -4.36 7.73
CA PRO A 260 28.67 -3.75 8.41
C PRO A 260 29.41 -2.79 7.48
N GLU A 261 29.92 -1.68 8.02
CA GLU A 261 30.75 -0.75 7.27
C GLU A 261 32.00 -1.46 6.73
N SER A 262 32.51 -0.97 5.59
CA SER A 262 33.77 -1.48 5.04
C SER A 262 34.89 -1.22 6.03
N SER A 263 35.67 -2.24 6.37
CA SER A 263 36.74 -2.16 7.37
C SER A 263 38.05 -1.57 6.84
N ASN A 264 38.00 -0.69 5.82
CA ASN A 264 39.19 -0.10 5.20
C ASN A 264 39.56 1.25 5.83
#